data_AF-A0A1S1PZX4-F1
#
_entry.id   AF-A0A1S1PZX4-F1
#
_cell.length_a   1.000
_cell.length_b   1.000
_cell.length_c   1.000
_cell.angle_alpha   90.00
_cell.angle_beta   90.00
_cell.angle_gamma   90.00
#
_symmetry.space_group_name_H-M   'P 1'
#
loop_
_entity.id
_entity.type
_entity.pdbx_description
1 polymer ?
#
loop_
_entity_poly.entity_id
_entity_poly.type
_entity_poly.pdbx_seq_one_letter_code
_entity_poly.pdbx_strand_id
1 'polypeptide(L)'
;MAANLNGDQVVAWETDQNGSAQVGARSFSAANAAGPEVVLPGADPQTGIDDQRNAVVSWGESTDVHAQGLNPDGTVTGRLPRLRVHSTVAGKQNEPALGVNPWGQIVIACTDDNDGNGFDQVYLGTGLVNSTW
;
A
#
# COMPACT_ATOMS: atom_id res chain seq x y z
N MET A 1 0.40 5.88 8.32
CA MET A 1 0.07 7.20 7.73
C MET A 1 1.28 7.73 7.00
N ALA A 2 1.09 8.54 5.95
CA ALA A 2 2.14 9.25 5.23
C ALA A 2 1.69 10.66 4.86
N ALA A 3 2.65 11.55 4.61
CA ALA A 3 2.41 12.91 4.17
C ALA A 3 3.42 13.32 3.10
N ASN A 4 3.01 14.18 2.17
CA ASN A 4 3.91 14.79 1.18
C ASN A 4 4.39 16.19 1.66
N LEU A 5 5.27 16.83 0.87
CA LEU A 5 5.83 18.14 1.23
C LEU A 5 4.78 19.27 1.17
N ASN A 6 3.68 19.06 0.45
CA ASN A 6 2.56 20.00 0.36
C ASN A 6 1.65 19.96 1.59
N GLY A 7 1.82 18.97 2.48
CA GLY A 7 0.99 18.77 3.66
C GLY A 7 -0.26 17.91 3.41
N ASP A 8 -0.42 17.35 2.21
CA ASP A 8 -1.43 16.32 1.96
C ASP A 8 -1.05 15.02 2.70
N GLN A 9 -2.06 14.30 3.15
CA GLN A 9 -1.89 13.13 4.01
C GLN A 9 -2.70 11.94 3.49
N VAL A 10 -2.23 10.74 3.82
CA VAL A 10 -3.01 9.50 3.69
C VAL A 10 -2.88 8.69 4.96
N VAL A 11 -3.99 8.11 5.39
CA VAL A 11 -4.06 7.19 6.53
C VAL A 11 -4.71 5.91 6.08
N ALA A 12 -4.21 4.78 6.56
CA ALA A 12 -4.87 3.49 6.48
C ALA A 12 -4.94 2.85 7.87
N TRP A 13 -5.98 2.06 8.09
CA TRP A 13 -6.28 1.42 9.38
C TRP A 13 -6.97 0.08 9.15
N GLU A 14 -6.88 -0.81 10.13
CA GLU A 14 -7.69 -2.04 10.14
C GLU A 14 -9.12 -1.73 10.58
N THR A 15 -10.10 -2.32 9.91
CA THR A 15 -11.53 -2.14 10.19
C THR A 15 -12.27 -3.45 9.99
N ASP A 16 -13.37 -3.65 10.70
CA ASP A 16 -14.32 -4.75 10.51
C ASP A 16 -15.73 -4.23 10.17
N GLN A 17 -15.85 -2.97 9.74
CA GLN A 17 -17.12 -2.25 9.56
C GLN A 17 -18.14 -2.92 8.62
N ASN A 18 -17.69 -3.85 7.76
CA ASN A 18 -18.55 -4.62 6.87
C ASN A 18 -18.76 -6.08 7.34
N GLY A 19 -18.46 -6.38 8.61
CA GLY A 19 -18.61 -7.70 9.21
C GLY A 19 -17.42 -8.65 9.03
N SER A 20 -16.29 -8.16 8.49
CA SER A 20 -15.05 -8.92 8.31
C SER A 20 -13.83 -8.01 8.37
N ALA A 21 -12.71 -8.50 8.89
CA ALA A 21 -11.44 -7.76 8.93
C ALA A 21 -10.98 -7.31 7.53
N GLN A 22 -10.67 -6.02 7.42
CA GLN A 22 -10.38 -5.27 6.21
C GLN A 22 -9.42 -4.11 6.52
N VAL A 23 -8.98 -3.42 5.48
CA VAL A 23 -8.24 -2.17 5.56
C VAL A 23 -9.13 -1.02 5.08
N GLY A 24 -9.29 0.02 5.90
CA GLY A 24 -9.79 1.33 5.47
C GLY A 24 -8.63 2.23 5.08
N ALA A 25 -8.82 3.08 4.05
CA ALA A 25 -7.86 4.10 3.66
C ALA A 25 -8.56 5.41 3.30
N ARG A 26 -7.93 6.56 3.62
CA ARG A 26 -8.46 7.88 3.31
C ARG A 26 -7.36 8.90 3.07
N SER A 27 -7.55 9.73 2.04
CA SER A 27 -6.67 10.87 1.72
C SER A 27 -7.22 12.17 2.32
N PHE A 28 -6.35 13.07 2.72
CA PHE A 28 -6.65 14.40 3.25
C PHE A 28 -5.79 15.45 2.53
N SER A 29 -6.38 16.60 2.19
CA SER A 29 -5.61 17.70 1.59
C SER A 29 -4.76 18.37 2.65
N ALA A 30 -3.83 19.22 2.26
CA ALA A 30 -3.16 20.17 3.17
C ALA A 30 -4.13 21.01 4.02
N ALA A 31 -5.33 21.32 3.51
CA ALA A 31 -6.41 22.00 4.25
C ALA A 31 -7.28 21.07 5.12
N ASN A 32 -6.85 19.81 5.32
CA ASN A 32 -7.58 18.74 6.01
C ASN A 32 -8.93 18.34 5.40
N ALA A 33 -9.19 18.68 4.13
CA ALA A 33 -10.36 18.18 3.40
C ALA A 33 -10.19 16.68 3.09
N ALA A 34 -11.09 15.89 3.67
CA ALA A 34 -11.12 14.44 3.51
C ALA A 34 -11.68 14.03 2.14
N GLY A 35 -11.02 13.08 1.48
CA GLY A 35 -11.58 12.31 0.37
C GLY A 35 -12.51 11.20 0.88
N PRO A 36 -13.09 10.40 -0.03
CA PRO A 36 -13.87 9.24 0.35
C PRO A 36 -12.99 8.19 1.04
N GLU A 37 -13.63 7.36 1.85
CA GLU A 37 -13.00 6.16 2.37
C GLU A 37 -12.97 5.06 1.30
N VAL A 38 -11.83 4.40 1.18
CA VAL A 38 -11.64 3.23 0.33
C VAL A 38 -11.47 2.02 1.23
N VAL A 39 -12.21 0.95 0.94
CA VAL A 39 -12.09 -0.34 1.62
C VAL A 39 -11.27 -1.28 0.76
N LEU A 40 -10.19 -1.80 1.34
CA LEU A 40 -9.27 -2.78 0.78
C LEU A 40 -9.34 -4.06 1.65
N PRO A 41 -8.97 -5.23 1.13
CA PRO A 41 -8.92 -6.44 1.94
C PRO A 41 -7.64 -6.48 2.79
N GLY A 42 -7.54 -7.51 3.61
CA GLY A 42 -6.33 -7.82 4.35
C GLY A 42 -6.18 -7.04 5.65
N ALA A 43 -4.94 -6.96 6.11
CA ALA A 43 -4.51 -6.43 7.40
C ALA A 43 -3.11 -5.80 7.29
N ASP A 44 -2.61 -5.22 8.37
CA ASP A 44 -1.29 -4.59 8.47
C ASP A 44 -0.99 -3.56 7.35
N PRO A 45 -1.79 -2.49 7.26
CA PRO A 45 -1.67 -1.56 6.15
C PRO A 45 -0.51 -0.57 6.32
N GLN A 46 0.24 -0.37 5.24
CA GLN A 46 1.19 0.73 5.09
C GLN A 46 0.75 1.70 4.01
N THR A 47 1.24 2.93 4.08
CA THR A 47 0.82 4.00 3.18
C THR A 47 2.01 4.80 2.69
N GLY A 48 2.00 5.19 1.42
CA GLY A 48 2.84 6.23 0.86
C GLY A 48 2.03 7.17 -0.04
N ILE A 49 2.57 8.35 -0.31
CA ILE A 49 1.89 9.41 -1.08
C ILE A 49 2.90 10.20 -1.91
N ASP A 50 2.54 10.53 -3.15
CA ASP A 50 3.35 11.38 -4.02
C ASP A 50 2.96 12.88 -3.92
N ASP A 51 3.68 13.74 -4.64
CA ASP A 51 3.44 15.19 -4.60
C ASP A 51 2.18 15.62 -5.39
N GLN A 52 1.55 14.70 -6.13
CA GLN A 52 0.25 14.89 -6.78
C GLN A 52 -0.91 14.33 -5.95
N ARG A 53 -0.63 13.95 -4.69
CA ARG A 53 -1.58 13.37 -3.72
C ARG A 53 -2.10 11.99 -4.11
N ASN A 54 -1.48 11.31 -5.08
CA ASN A 54 -1.82 9.91 -5.33
C ASN A 54 -1.20 9.05 -4.24
N ALA A 55 -2.02 8.22 -3.63
CA ALA A 55 -1.58 7.33 -2.56
C ALA A 55 -1.24 5.95 -3.13
N VAL A 56 -0.41 5.24 -2.38
CA VAL A 56 -0.24 3.79 -2.48
C VAL A 56 -0.51 3.22 -1.10
N VAL A 57 -1.34 2.18 -1.05
CA VAL A 57 -1.58 1.41 0.16
C VAL A 57 -1.03 0.01 -0.08
N SER A 58 -0.25 -0.52 0.86
CA SER A 58 0.10 -1.93 0.89
C SER A 58 -0.51 -2.60 2.11
N TRP A 59 -0.74 -3.91 2.03
CA TRP A 59 -1.33 -4.71 3.11
C TRP A 59 -0.89 -6.17 2.97
N GLY A 60 -0.99 -6.92 4.07
CA GLY A 60 -0.91 -8.38 4.04
C GLY A 60 -2.28 -8.99 3.73
N GLU A 61 -2.32 -9.95 2.81
CA GLU A 61 -3.51 -10.76 2.53
C GLU A 61 -3.11 -12.23 2.41
N SER A 62 -3.69 -13.07 3.28
CA SER A 62 -3.28 -14.48 3.39
C SER A 62 -1.77 -14.59 3.70
N THR A 63 -0.96 -15.12 2.79
CA THR A 63 0.49 -15.25 2.91
C THR A 63 1.26 -14.28 2.02
N ASP A 64 0.57 -13.33 1.38
CA ASP A 64 1.14 -12.46 0.36
C ASP A 64 1.05 -10.98 0.77
N VAL A 65 2.01 -10.18 0.33
CA VAL A 65 1.94 -8.72 0.41
C VAL A 65 1.40 -8.15 -0.90
N HIS A 66 0.40 -7.29 -0.77
CA HIS A 66 -0.22 -6.59 -1.89
C HIS A 66 0.00 -5.09 -1.80
N ALA A 67 -0.06 -4.42 -2.94
CA ALA A 67 -0.10 -2.96 -3.03
C ALA A 67 -1.08 -2.49 -4.11
N GLN A 68 -1.68 -1.32 -3.91
CA GLN A 68 -2.57 -0.68 -4.88
C GLN A 68 -2.48 0.84 -4.79
N GLY A 69 -2.54 1.48 -5.95
CA GLY A 69 -2.57 2.92 -6.08
C GLY A 69 -3.99 3.47 -6.00
N LEU A 70 -4.14 4.63 -5.36
CA LEU A 70 -5.40 5.36 -5.19
C LEU A 70 -5.24 6.82 -5.63
N ASN A 71 -6.20 7.31 -6.38
CA ASN A 71 -6.41 8.73 -6.63
C ASN A 71 -6.94 9.42 -5.36
N PRO A 72 -6.80 10.76 -5.24
CA PRO A 72 -7.38 11.51 -4.12
C PRO A 72 -8.91 11.36 -3.97
N ASP A 73 -9.61 11.04 -5.05
CA ASP A 73 -11.05 10.75 -5.08
C ASP A 73 -11.39 9.28 -4.79
N GLY A 74 -10.40 8.46 -4.40
CA GLY A 74 -10.56 7.05 -4.08
C GLY A 74 -10.62 6.12 -5.30
N THR A 75 -10.63 6.64 -6.52
CA THR A 75 -10.58 5.81 -7.73
C THR A 75 -9.19 5.23 -7.98
N VAL A 76 -9.08 4.28 -8.90
CA VAL A 76 -7.82 3.55 -9.20
C VAL A 76 -7.36 3.76 -10.64
N THR A 77 -8.11 4.54 -11.42
CA THR A 77 -7.86 4.74 -12.85
C THR A 77 -6.49 5.39 -13.07
N GLY A 78 -5.66 4.78 -13.91
CA GLY A 78 -4.31 5.25 -14.21
C GLY A 78 -3.31 5.09 -13.08
N ARG A 79 -3.61 4.28 -12.05
CA ARG A 79 -2.75 4.03 -10.88
C ARG A 79 -2.19 2.62 -10.90
N LEU A 80 -1.26 2.34 -9.97
CA LEU A 80 -0.76 0.97 -9.78
C LEU A 80 -1.97 0.05 -9.54
N PRO A 81 -2.23 -0.93 -10.43
CA PRO A 81 -3.30 -1.90 -10.19
C PRO A 81 -3.00 -2.69 -8.92
N ARG A 82 -4.00 -3.32 -8.33
CA ARG A 82 -3.77 -4.27 -7.25
C ARG A 82 -2.74 -5.30 -7.71
N LEU A 83 -1.57 -5.28 -7.09
CA LEU A 83 -0.43 -6.09 -7.46
C LEU A 83 0.06 -6.87 -6.24
N ARG A 84 0.31 -8.17 -6.43
CA ARG A 84 1.12 -8.93 -5.48
C ARG A 84 2.58 -8.55 -5.67
N VAL A 85 3.23 -8.15 -4.59
CA VAL A 85 4.53 -7.48 -4.64
C VAL A 85 5.69 -8.43 -4.96
N HIS A 86 5.56 -9.71 -4.62
CA HIS A 86 6.54 -10.73 -4.96
C HIS A 86 5.95 -11.82 -5.87
N SER A 87 6.74 -12.29 -6.84
CA SER A 87 6.31 -13.31 -7.81
C SER A 87 6.40 -14.74 -7.25
N THR A 88 7.27 -14.96 -6.26
CA THR A 88 7.41 -16.24 -5.56
C THR A 88 6.34 -16.33 -4.49
N VAL A 89 5.61 -17.44 -4.45
CA VAL A 89 4.51 -17.71 -3.51
C VAL A 89 4.87 -18.79 -2.48
N ALA A 90 6.12 -19.24 -2.48
CA ALA A 90 6.64 -20.08 -1.41
C ALA A 90 6.90 -19.18 -0.19
N GLY A 91 6.60 -19.69 1.01
CA GLY A 91 6.77 -18.95 2.25
C GLY A 91 5.55 -18.12 2.66
N LYS A 92 5.78 -17.16 3.56
CA LYS A 92 4.79 -16.28 4.16
C LYS A 92 5.33 -14.85 4.18
N GLN A 93 4.85 -14.02 3.26
CA GLN A 93 5.18 -12.61 3.19
C GLN A 93 4.45 -11.84 4.29
N ASN A 94 5.20 -11.21 5.20
CA ASN A 94 4.64 -10.40 6.29
C ASN A 94 5.33 -9.04 6.38
N GLU A 95 4.82 -8.21 7.30
CA GLU A 95 5.44 -6.97 7.78
C GLU A 95 5.89 -6.06 6.63
N PRO A 96 4.96 -5.65 5.74
CA PRO A 96 5.32 -4.78 4.65
C PRO A 96 5.88 -3.45 5.18
N ALA A 97 6.86 -2.90 4.46
CA ALA A 97 7.31 -1.53 4.62
C ALA A 97 7.29 -0.84 3.26
N LEU A 98 6.59 0.29 3.17
CA LEU A 98 6.32 0.99 1.90
C LEU A 98 6.95 2.37 1.87
N GLY A 99 7.70 2.66 0.81
CA GLY A 99 8.19 3.98 0.46
C GLY A 99 7.64 4.44 -0.88
N VAL A 100 7.16 5.67 -0.95
CA VAL A 100 6.74 6.34 -2.19
C VAL A 100 7.45 7.68 -2.28
N ASN A 101 8.08 7.95 -3.41
CA ASN A 101 8.76 9.23 -3.62
C ASN A 101 7.85 10.27 -4.30
N PRO A 102 8.29 11.54 -4.40
CA PRO A 102 7.50 12.62 -5.00
C PRO A 102 6.99 12.39 -6.43
N TRP A 103 7.60 11.48 -7.19
CA TRP A 103 7.23 11.12 -8.56
C TRP A 103 6.41 9.83 -8.64
N GLY A 104 5.96 9.29 -7.50
CA GLY A 104 5.17 8.07 -7.44
C GLY A 104 5.98 6.80 -7.67
N GLN A 105 7.32 6.83 -7.58
CA GLN A 105 8.13 5.60 -7.61
C GLN A 105 8.01 4.90 -6.25
N ILE A 106 7.92 3.56 -6.31
CA ILE A 106 7.57 2.73 -5.18
C ILE A 106 8.75 1.81 -4.84
N VAL A 107 9.09 1.77 -3.57
CA VAL A 107 9.96 0.76 -2.96
C VAL A 107 9.16 0.08 -1.88
N ILE A 108 9.19 -1.25 -1.85
CA ILE A 108 8.50 -2.01 -0.82
C ILE A 108 9.39 -3.14 -0.33
N ALA A 109 9.42 -3.35 0.98
CA ALA A 109 10.09 -4.49 1.61
C ALA A 109 9.06 -5.38 2.32
N CYS A 110 9.34 -6.67 2.41
CA CYS A 110 8.60 -7.64 3.21
C CYS A 110 9.53 -8.72 3.74
N THR A 111 9.10 -9.42 4.78
CA THR A 111 9.77 -10.61 5.30
C THR A 111 9.13 -11.88 4.73
N ASP A 112 9.91 -12.86 4.27
CA ASP A 112 9.40 -14.11 3.68
C ASP A 112 10.38 -15.27 3.91
N ASP A 113 9.87 -16.49 4.06
CA ASP A 113 10.64 -17.76 4.08
C ASP A 113 10.50 -18.44 2.72
N ASN A 114 11.00 -17.78 1.67
CA ASN A 114 10.71 -18.21 0.30
C ASN A 114 11.46 -19.49 -0.12
N ASP A 115 12.48 -19.87 0.65
CA ASP A 115 13.27 -21.09 0.46
C ASP A 115 12.84 -22.23 1.39
N GLY A 116 11.89 -21.98 2.30
CA GLY A 116 11.28 -22.98 3.17
C GLY A 116 12.24 -23.53 4.22
N ASN A 117 13.23 -22.73 4.63
CA ASN A 117 14.24 -23.13 5.61
C ASN A 117 13.81 -22.85 7.07
N GLY A 118 12.65 -22.22 7.26
CA GLY A 118 12.08 -21.87 8.56
C GLY A 118 12.56 -20.54 9.12
N PHE A 119 13.25 -19.72 8.33
CA PHE A 119 13.75 -18.40 8.72
C PHE A 119 13.33 -17.33 7.70
N ASP A 120 12.72 -16.25 8.17
CA ASP A 120 12.36 -15.14 7.31
C ASP A 120 13.60 -14.39 6.79
N GLN A 121 13.59 -14.04 5.51
CA GLN A 121 14.53 -13.13 4.87
C GLN A 121 13.83 -11.84 4.41
N VAL A 122 14.60 -10.77 4.25
CA VAL A 122 14.07 -9.48 3.77
C VAL A 122 14.15 -9.42 2.24
N TYR A 123 13.00 -9.24 1.59
CA TYR A 123 12.88 -9.05 0.16
C TYR A 123 12.55 -7.60 -0.17
N LEU A 124 13.03 -7.15 -1.34
CA LEU A 124 12.84 -5.78 -1.82
C LEU A 124 12.19 -5.79 -3.21
N GLY A 125 11.02 -5.17 -3.34
CA GLY A 125 10.39 -4.79 -4.59
C GLY A 125 10.83 -3.40 -5.03
N THR A 126 11.40 -3.28 -6.23
CA THR A 126 11.80 -2.00 -6.84
C THR A 126 11.33 -1.92 -8.29
N GLY A 127 11.39 -0.73 -8.90
CA GLY A 127 10.96 -0.52 -10.28
C GLY A 127 9.45 -0.38 -10.47
N LEU A 128 8.70 -0.32 -9.37
CA LEU A 128 7.26 -0.07 -9.35
C LEU A 128 6.98 1.44 -9.41
N VAL A 129 5.89 1.82 -10.08
CA VAL A 129 5.44 3.22 -10.18
C VAL A 129 3.93 3.31 -10.05
N ASN A 130 3.44 4.34 -9.37
CA ASN A 130 2.01 4.59 -9.16
C ASN A 130 1.33 5.27 -10.36
N SER A 131 1.72 4.90 -11.57
CA SER A 131 1.15 5.47 -12.80
C SER A 131 1.19 4.44 -13.92
N THR A 132 0.05 4.21 -14.57
CA THR A 132 -0.03 3.45 -15.82
C THR A 132 -0.36 4.45 -16.94
N TRP A 133 0.65 4.78 -17.76
CA TRP A 133 0.51 5.67 -18.92
C TRP A 133 -0.03 4.92 -20.13
#